data_AF-A0A7C9DIS6-F1
#
_entry.id   AF-A0A7C9DIS6-F1
#
_cell.length_a   1.000
_cell.length_b   1.000
_cell.length_c   1.000
_cell.angle_alpha   90.00
_cell.angle_beta   90.00
_cell.angle_gamma   90.00
#
_symmetry.space_group_name_H-M   'P 1'
#
loop_
_entity.id
_entity.type
_entity.pdbx_description
1 polymer ?
#
loop_
_entity_poly.entity_id
_entity_poly.type
_entity_poly.pdbx_seq_one_letter_code
_entity_poly.pdbx_strand_id
1 'polypeptide(L)'
;RGKLESTEFSFSRFLTPHLANYQGWAMFVDCDFLYLADIKELVDLIDDAFAIMCVQHDYTPKETTKMDGAVQTVYPRKNWSSMVLYNCGHPKNKVLTPEVVNSQTGAFLHRFQWLE
;
A
#
# COMPACT_ATOMS: atom_id res chain seq x y z
N ARG A 1 -17.74 6.45 -6.68
CA ARG A 1 -16.80 6.33 -5.54
C ARG A 1 -17.59 5.85 -4.32
N GLY A 2 -17.11 4.84 -3.58
CA GLY A 2 -17.89 4.10 -2.58
C GLY A 2 -17.88 4.72 -1.18
N LYS A 3 -18.98 4.54 -0.42
CA LYS A 3 -19.23 5.06 0.94
C LYS A 3 -18.31 4.47 2.04
N LEU A 4 -17.38 3.59 1.67
CA LEU A 4 -16.62 2.72 2.59
C LEU A 4 -15.10 2.92 2.51
N GLU A 5 -14.64 3.79 1.62
CA GLU A 5 -13.22 3.95 1.30
C GLU A 5 -12.51 4.82 2.35
N SER A 6 -11.19 4.67 2.49
CA SER A 6 -10.35 5.51 3.36
C SER A 6 -10.28 6.95 2.79
N THR A 7 -9.67 7.90 3.51
CA THR A 7 -9.53 9.29 3.02
C THR A 7 -8.86 9.33 1.64
N GLU A 8 -9.12 10.36 0.82
CA GLU A 8 -8.49 10.48 -0.52
C GLU A 8 -6.95 10.40 -0.45
N PHE A 9 -6.38 10.90 0.64
CA PHE A 9 -4.95 10.79 0.93
C PHE A 9 -4.46 9.35 1.05
N SER A 10 -5.29 8.41 1.52
CA SER A 10 -4.89 7.02 1.75
C SER A 10 -4.48 6.30 0.46
N PHE A 11 -4.97 6.72 -0.71
CA PHE A 11 -4.58 6.15 -1.99
C PHE A 11 -3.29 6.73 -2.56
N SER A 12 -2.77 7.83 -2.01
CA SER A 12 -1.48 8.39 -2.42
C SER A 12 -0.33 7.39 -2.26
N ARG A 13 -0.46 6.39 -1.37
CA ARG A 13 0.50 5.28 -1.22
C ARG A 13 0.78 4.51 -2.51
N PHE A 14 -0.19 4.45 -3.42
CA PHE A 14 -0.04 3.76 -4.69
C PHE A 14 0.66 4.62 -5.76
N LEU A 15 0.94 5.89 -5.47
CA LEU A 15 1.75 6.76 -6.32
C LEU A 15 3.25 6.56 -6.09
N THR A 16 3.68 5.73 -5.13
CA THR A 16 5.11 5.52 -4.82
C THR A 16 5.95 5.18 -6.05
N PRO A 17 5.56 4.24 -6.94
CA PRO A 17 6.31 4.01 -8.18
C PRO A 17 6.36 5.22 -9.11
N HIS A 18 5.27 5.97 -9.24
CA HIS A 18 5.22 7.18 -10.05
C HIS A 18 6.18 8.26 -9.52
N LEU A 19 6.16 8.51 -8.20
CA LEU A 19 7.03 9.49 -7.54
C LEU A 19 8.51 9.10 -7.60
N ALA A 20 8.81 7.80 -7.63
CA ALA A 20 10.15 7.27 -7.83
C ALA A 20 10.59 7.28 -9.32
N ASN A 21 9.85 7.93 -10.22
CA ASN A 21 10.05 7.89 -11.68
C ASN A 21 10.12 6.47 -12.24
N TYR A 22 9.47 5.53 -11.56
CA TYR A 22 9.48 4.10 -11.86
C TYR A 22 10.91 3.53 -11.98
N GLN A 23 11.81 3.94 -11.06
CA GLN A 23 13.20 3.49 -10.99
C GLN A 23 13.52 2.88 -9.62
N GLY A 24 14.32 1.81 -9.63
CA GLY A 24 14.84 1.18 -8.42
C GLY A 24 13.75 0.66 -7.47
N TRP A 25 14.08 0.65 -6.19
CA TRP A 25 13.18 0.27 -5.10
C TRP A 25 12.80 1.50 -4.27
N ALA A 26 11.55 1.55 -3.82
CA ALA A 26 11.07 2.56 -2.89
C ALA A 26 10.12 1.96 -1.86
N MET A 27 10.17 2.49 -0.65
CA MET A 27 9.30 2.06 0.45
C MET A 27 8.20 3.07 0.69
N PHE A 28 6.95 2.60 0.72
CA PHE A 28 5.87 3.31 1.37
C PHE A 28 5.71 2.80 2.80
N VAL A 29 5.41 3.71 3.74
CA VAL A 29 5.06 3.38 5.13
C VAL A 29 4.05 4.40 5.66
N ASP A 30 3.01 3.92 6.36
CA ASP A 30 2.06 4.79 7.06
C ASP A 30 2.75 5.56 8.21
N CYS A 31 2.17 6.68 8.64
CA CYS A 31 2.80 7.56 9.63
C CYS A 31 2.78 7.04 11.07
N ASP A 32 2.10 5.93 11.33
CA ASP A 32 1.89 5.31 12.65
C ASP A 32 2.80 4.08 12.88
N PHE A 33 3.98 4.06 12.25
CA PHE A 33 5.00 3.02 12.45
C PHE A 33 6.07 3.44 13.46
N LEU A 34 6.50 2.49 14.29
CA LEU A 34 7.66 2.63 15.18
C LEU A 34 8.71 1.58 14.80
N TYR A 35 9.91 2.03 14.43
CA TYR A 35 11.04 1.15 14.12
C TYR A 35 11.75 0.74 15.40
N LEU A 36 11.87 -0.56 15.64
CA LEU A 36 12.53 -1.15 16.81
C LEU A 36 13.86 -1.83 16.47
N ALA A 37 14.22 -1.88 15.19
CA ALA A 37 15.43 -2.50 14.65
C ALA A 37 15.98 -1.66 13.48
N ASP A 38 17.18 -2.00 13.01
CA ASP A 38 17.80 -1.31 11.88
C ASP A 38 17.04 -1.59 10.59
N ILE A 39 16.66 -0.54 9.86
CA ILE A 39 15.98 -0.64 8.57
C ILE A 39 16.82 -1.39 7.53
N LYS A 40 18.14 -1.43 7.69
CA LYS A 40 19.03 -2.21 6.83
C LYS A 40 18.63 -3.69 6.76
N GLU A 41 18.19 -4.27 7.87
CA GLU A 41 17.74 -5.67 7.89
C GLU A 41 16.56 -5.91 6.94
N LEU A 42 15.69 -4.92 6.76
CA LEU A 42 14.60 -4.98 5.78
C LEU A 42 15.11 -4.82 4.34
N VAL A 43 16.08 -3.93 4.11
CA VAL A 43 16.70 -3.72 2.78
C VAL A 43 17.41 -4.97 2.31
N ASP A 44 18.08 -5.69 3.21
CA ASP A 44 18.81 -6.92 2.89
C ASP A 44 17.88 -8.08 2.48
N LEU A 45 16.57 -7.96 2.72
CA LEU A 45 15.55 -8.93 2.30
C LEU A 45 14.99 -8.65 0.90
N ILE A 46 15.32 -7.52 0.26
CA ILE A 46 14.78 -7.16 -1.06
C ILE A 46 15.12 -8.23 -2.11
N ASP A 47 14.12 -8.62 -2.91
CA ASP A 47 14.26 -9.62 -3.96
C ASP A 47 13.59 -9.14 -5.27
N ASP A 48 14.42 -8.99 -6.32
CA ASP A 48 14.02 -8.52 -7.65
C ASP A 48 13.06 -9.46 -8.39
N ALA A 49 12.85 -10.69 -7.91
CA ALA A 49 11.82 -11.58 -8.41
C ALA A 49 10.40 -11.03 -8.17
N PHE A 50 10.22 -10.11 -7.23
CA PHE A 50 8.91 -9.58 -6.84
C PHE A 50 8.68 -8.15 -7.33
N ALA A 51 7.46 -7.88 -7.79
CA ALA A 51 7.00 -6.53 -8.13
C ALA A 51 6.78 -5.67 -6.87
N ILE A 52 6.33 -6.28 -5.78
CA ILE A 52 6.19 -5.66 -4.47
C ILE A 52 6.51 -6.68 -3.37
N MET A 53 6.89 -6.20 -2.19
CA MET A 53 7.00 -7.01 -0.98
C MET A 53 6.26 -6.31 0.16
N CYS A 54 5.46 -7.05 0.91
CA CYS A 54 4.71 -6.52 2.05
C CYS A 54 4.39 -7.64 3.05
N VAL A 55 4.02 -7.26 4.27
CA VAL A 55 3.50 -8.20 5.27
C VAL A 55 2.02 -8.45 5.00
N GLN A 56 1.66 -9.73 4.80
CA GLN A 56 0.28 -10.14 4.63
C GLN A 56 -0.39 -10.28 6.00
N HIS A 57 -0.77 -9.13 6.59
CA HIS A 57 -1.48 -9.10 7.86
C HIS A 57 -2.78 -9.90 7.80
N ASP A 58 -2.97 -10.83 8.73
CA ASP A 58 -4.26 -11.40 9.07
C ASP A 58 -4.85 -10.64 10.27
N TYR A 59 -5.52 -9.53 9.96
CA TYR A 59 -6.07 -8.63 10.97
C TYR A 59 -7.54 -8.31 10.68
N THR A 60 -8.40 -8.65 11.64
CA THR A 60 -9.79 -8.21 11.68
C THR A 60 -9.93 -7.15 12.77
N PRO A 61 -10.34 -5.91 12.44
CA PRO A 61 -10.58 -4.87 13.43
C PRO A 61 -11.55 -5.34 14.51
N LYS A 62 -11.19 -5.13 15.79
CA LYS A 62 -12.06 -5.46 16.94
C LYS A 62 -13.04 -4.33 17.28
N GLU A 63 -12.61 -3.09 17.06
CA GLU A 63 -13.41 -1.88 17.30
C GLU A 63 -14.34 -1.59 16.13
N THR A 64 -15.55 -1.12 16.44
CA THR A 64 -16.56 -0.76 15.43
C THR A 64 -16.46 0.70 14.97
N THR A 65 -15.58 1.49 15.60
CA THR A 65 -15.33 2.90 15.29
C THR A 65 -13.83 3.17 15.05
N LYS A 66 -13.54 4.15 14.19
CA LYS A 66 -12.19 4.65 13.86
C LYS A 66 -11.79 5.81 14.78
N MET A 67 -10.57 6.31 14.61
CA MET A 67 -10.26 7.71 14.98
C MET A 67 -11.34 8.63 14.39
N ASP A 68 -11.74 9.63 15.16
CA ASP A 68 -12.79 10.60 14.86
C ASP A 68 -14.23 10.06 14.84
N GLY A 69 -14.48 8.87 15.41
CA GLY A 69 -15.83 8.32 15.60
C GLY A 69 -16.50 7.85 14.29
N ALA A 70 -15.76 7.80 13.18
CA ALA A 70 -16.26 7.26 11.92
C ALA A 70 -16.46 5.74 12.02
N VAL A 71 -17.42 5.19 11.26
CA VAL A 71 -17.67 3.74 11.23
C VAL A 71 -16.43 2.99 10.72
N GLN A 72 -16.01 1.97 11.48
CA GLN A 72 -14.95 1.06 11.07
C GLN A 72 -15.50 0.02 10.10
N THR A 73 -15.28 0.24 8.81
CA THR A 73 -15.57 -0.78 7.80
C THR A 73 -14.40 -1.76 7.69
N VAL A 74 -14.69 -3.05 7.76
CA VAL A 74 -13.71 -4.10 7.46
C VAL A 74 -13.38 -4.06 5.96
N TYR A 75 -12.11 -3.79 5.64
CA TYR A 75 -11.63 -3.74 4.28
C TYR A 75 -10.58 -4.84 4.07
N PRO A 76 -10.91 -5.92 3.33
CA PRO A 76 -10.00 -7.05 3.14
C PRO A 76 -8.65 -6.59 2.57
N ARG A 77 -7.55 -7.09 3.16
CA ARG A 77 -6.15 -6.81 2.76
C ARG A 77 -5.71 -5.34 2.85
N LYS A 78 -6.53 -4.43 3.40
CA LYS A 78 -6.15 -3.00 3.54
C LYS A 78 -4.79 -2.83 4.23
N ASN A 79 -4.58 -3.55 5.33
CA ASN A 79 -3.35 -3.47 6.10
C ASN A 79 -2.13 -4.07 5.39
N TRP A 80 -2.29 -4.81 4.29
CA TRP A 80 -1.13 -5.26 3.51
C TRP A 80 -0.41 -4.09 2.84
N SER A 81 -1.15 -2.99 2.62
CA SER A 81 -0.59 -1.79 2.02
C SER A 81 -0.12 -0.74 3.04
N SER A 82 -0.07 -1.05 4.34
CA SER A 82 0.40 -0.10 5.36
C SER A 82 1.90 0.16 5.29
N MET A 83 2.66 -0.85 4.85
CA MET A 83 4.07 -0.75 4.50
C MET A 83 4.33 -1.65 3.30
N VAL A 84 4.88 -1.08 2.22
CA VAL A 84 5.13 -1.81 0.98
C VAL A 84 6.48 -1.40 0.41
N LEU A 85 7.31 -2.39 0.13
CA LEU A 85 8.48 -2.22 -0.73
C LEU A 85 8.02 -2.38 -2.18
N TYR A 86 8.15 -1.33 -2.97
CA TYR A 86 7.85 -1.34 -4.39
C TYR A 86 9.13 -1.52 -5.17
N ASN A 87 9.18 -2.54 -6.04
CA ASN A 87 10.12 -2.56 -7.14
C ASN A 87 9.59 -1.61 -8.21
N CYS A 88 9.92 -0.33 -8.09
CA CYS A 88 9.40 0.72 -8.97
C CYS A 88 9.82 0.52 -10.43
N GLY A 89 10.95 -0.16 -10.67
CA GLY A 89 11.41 -0.56 -11.99
C GLY A 89 10.60 -1.70 -12.64
N HIS A 90 9.90 -2.51 -11.84
CA HIS A 90 9.19 -3.69 -12.34
C HIS A 90 8.06 -3.32 -13.34
N PRO A 91 7.94 -3.98 -14.51
CA PRO A 91 6.96 -3.62 -15.53
C PRO A 91 5.51 -3.54 -15.04
N LYS A 92 5.10 -4.46 -14.15
CA LYS A 92 3.74 -4.46 -13.56
C LYS A 92 3.40 -3.19 -12.78
N ASN A 93 4.39 -2.46 -12.25
CA ASN A 93 4.14 -1.24 -11.49
C ASN A 93 4.02 0.02 -12.36
N LYS A 94 4.29 -0.07 -13.67
CA LYS A 94 4.14 1.07 -14.61
C LYS A 94 2.69 1.51 -14.78
N VAL A 95 1.73 0.62 -14.48
CA VAL A 95 0.29 0.93 -14.52
C VAL A 95 -0.15 1.87 -13.39
N LEU A 96 0.64 2.00 -12.33
CA LEU A 96 0.33 2.88 -11.21
C LEU A 96 0.63 4.34 -11.58
N THR A 97 -0.24 4.94 -12.39
CA THR A 97 -0.21 6.35 -12.77
C THR A 97 -1.17 7.17 -11.89
N PRO A 98 -1.04 8.51 -11.83
CA PRO A 98 -2.01 9.36 -11.15
C PRO A 98 -3.45 9.12 -11.61
N GLU A 99 -3.67 8.90 -12.90
CA GLU A 99 -4.99 8.63 -13.46
C GLU A 99 -5.57 7.31 -12.94
N VAL A 100 -4.76 6.24 -12.94
CA VAL A 100 -5.17 4.92 -12.44
C VAL A 100 -5.48 4.99 -10.94
N VAL A 101 -4.59 5.58 -10.14
CA VAL A 101 -4.79 5.71 -8.69
C VAL A 101 -6.03 6.55 -8.35
N ASN A 102 -6.33 7.59 -9.13
CA ASN A 102 -7.51 8.44 -8.90
C ASN A 102 -8.85 7.84 -9.38
N SER A 103 -8.81 6.87 -10.30
CA SER A 103 -10.01 6.31 -10.92
C SER A 103 -10.38 4.93 -10.40
N GLN A 104 -9.40 4.15 -9.94
CA GLN A 104 -9.61 2.78 -9.49
C GLN A 104 -10.26 2.69 -8.11
N THR A 105 -10.82 1.51 -7.82
CA THR A 105 -11.41 1.22 -6.51
C THR A 105 -10.32 0.90 -5.49
N GLY A 106 -10.60 1.12 -4.20
CA GLY A 106 -9.71 0.63 -3.15
C GLY A 106 -9.52 -0.90 -3.20
N ALA A 107 -10.45 -1.67 -3.79
CA ALA A 107 -10.36 -3.12 -3.84
C ALA A 107 -9.31 -3.52 -4.87
N PHE A 108 -9.31 -2.83 -6.01
CA PHE A 108 -8.26 -2.94 -7.02
C PHE A 108 -6.89 -2.61 -6.42
N LEU A 109 -6.80 -1.51 -5.66
CA LEU A 109 -5.54 -1.03 -5.11
C LEU A 109 -5.07 -1.86 -3.89
N HIS A 110 -5.82 -1.88 -2.80
CA HIS A 110 -5.42 -2.55 -1.55
C HIS A 110 -5.30 -4.08 -1.66
N ARG A 111 -5.88 -4.72 -2.69
CA ARG A 111 -5.73 -6.16 -2.92
C ARG A 111 -4.70 -6.48 -3.98
N PHE A 112 -3.99 -5.46 -4.49
CA PHE A 112 -2.93 -5.59 -5.49
C PHE A 112 -3.40 -6.25 -6.79
N GLN A 113 -4.64 -6.00 -7.22
CA GLN A 113 -5.23 -6.67 -8.38
C GLN A 113 -4.54 -6.30 -9.70
N TRP A 114 -3.81 -5.17 -9.75
CA TRP A 114 -3.00 -4.81 -10.93
C TRP A 114 -1.79 -5.73 -11.14
N LEU A 115 -1.44 -6.56 -10.14
CA LEU A 115 -0.37 -7.54 -10.24
C LEU A 115 -0.82 -8.89 -10.80
N GLU A 116 -2.13 -9.11 -10.97
CA GLU A 116 -2.69 -10.32 -11.59
C GLU A 116 -2.41 -10.38 -13.10
#